data_AF-A0AA39LJD4-F1
#
_entry.id   AF-A0AA39LJD4-F1
#
_cell.length_a   1.000
_cell.length_b   1.000
_cell.length_c   1.000
_cell.angle_alpha   90.00
_cell.angle_beta   90.00
_cell.angle_gamma   90.00
#
_symmetry.space_group_name_H-M   'P 1'
#
loop_
_entity.id
_entity.type
_entity.pdbx_description
1 polymer ?
#
loop_
_entity_poly.entity_id
_entity_poly.type
_entity_poly.pdbx_seq_one_letter_code
_entity_poly.pdbx_strand_id
1 'polypeptide(L)'
;MCRAIVLLSLVVVSIYGDVFDQVASQGKSVLNGAYIRGETVRQCSCSEQTQCVENMKAQALECIDPCWRQFTQVTDRPDDLRKCFDTKDHLLQNFLSCFESNVEACVPDQNGPSIQKVNITEILRLTESRLGQKKDQLSSTLVAPIKKIVDAAGDFALCLKTCFLSKNANGYCFDRVGCQPMVAETKAKKSFKQCTRSINWKKEAGELCDCAVKAGLNEATWPGIGIPLLAMVVNTELLKKHASEYKVCRETAGEYHRQLFTLHPELAEPYDAEGLDPDSLLKSQKFMMYGSAELNCFFRLPAVYGDERQWRSTLGCFKDHYSDVGFPLDQFNKVTDAFLAAMKKHAGGVTDEQKKGWEELLEKAYADMKSWGWF
;
A
#
# COMPACT_ATOMS: atom_id res chain seq x y z
N MET A 1 -17.63 16.83 -0.38
CA MET A 1 -18.26 16.50 0.93
C MET A 1 -18.74 15.05 1.00
N CYS A 2 -19.23 14.43 -0.08
CA CYS A 2 -19.64 13.01 -0.16
C CYS A 2 -18.49 12.02 -0.30
N ARG A 3 -17.33 12.48 -0.75
CA ARG A 3 -16.43 11.62 -1.53
C ARG A 3 -15.04 11.46 -0.94
N ALA A 4 -14.77 12.11 0.19
CA ALA A 4 -13.56 12.00 0.98
C ALA A 4 -13.21 10.58 1.47
N ILE A 5 -14.19 9.68 1.51
CA ILE A 5 -14.23 8.59 2.49
C ILE A 5 -14.09 7.20 1.90
N VAL A 6 -14.59 7.03 0.68
CA VAL A 6 -14.12 5.92 -0.16
C VAL A 6 -12.67 6.19 -0.55
N LEU A 7 -12.23 7.45 -0.64
CA LEU A 7 -10.81 7.79 -0.81
C LEU A 7 -9.96 7.47 0.42
N LEU A 8 -10.47 7.62 1.65
CA LEU A 8 -9.70 7.27 2.85
C LEU A 8 -9.60 5.75 3.05
N SER A 9 -10.70 5.03 2.81
CA SER A 9 -10.69 3.56 2.81
C SER A 9 -9.95 2.98 1.61
N LEU A 10 -10.06 3.59 0.42
CA LEU A 10 -9.19 3.27 -0.71
C LEU A 10 -7.75 3.61 -0.36
N VAL A 11 -7.39 4.79 0.15
CA VAL A 11 -6.00 5.18 0.46
C VAL A 11 -5.37 4.22 1.47
N VAL A 12 -6.07 3.80 2.53
CA VAL A 12 -5.57 2.74 3.44
C VAL A 12 -5.39 1.40 2.70
N VAL A 13 -6.29 1.07 1.77
CA VAL A 13 -6.22 -0.11 0.88
C VAL A 13 -5.19 0.04 -0.25
N SER A 14 -4.76 1.26 -0.57
CA SER A 14 -3.96 1.60 -1.75
C SER A 14 -2.48 1.76 -1.47
N ILE A 15 -2.10 1.76 -0.18
CA ILE A 15 -0.71 1.78 0.25
C ILE A 15 0.00 0.44 -0.11
N TYR A 16 -0.75 -0.56 -0.61
CA TYR A 16 -0.20 -1.83 -1.08
C TYR A 16 -0.90 -2.27 -2.37
N GLY A 17 -0.15 -2.32 -3.49
CA GLY A 17 -0.66 -2.83 -4.77
C GLY A 17 -1.24 -4.25 -4.67
N ASP A 18 -0.71 -5.06 -3.75
CA ASP A 18 -1.22 -6.41 -3.43
C ASP A 18 -2.54 -6.42 -2.66
N VAL A 19 -2.87 -5.36 -1.90
CA VAL A 19 -4.09 -5.33 -1.10
C VAL A 19 -5.32 -5.13 -1.98
N PHE A 20 -5.21 -4.46 -3.14
CA PHE A 20 -6.30 -4.34 -4.10
C PHE A 20 -6.69 -5.67 -4.74
N ASP A 21 -5.71 -6.45 -5.22
CA ASP A 21 -5.96 -7.79 -5.75
C ASP A 21 -6.46 -8.73 -4.62
N GLN A 22 -6.04 -8.51 -3.36
CA GLN A 22 -6.54 -9.25 -2.20
C GLN A 22 -7.99 -8.89 -1.81
N VAL A 23 -8.38 -7.62 -1.74
CA VAL A 23 -9.76 -7.18 -1.48
C VAL A 23 -10.69 -7.71 -2.58
N ALA A 24 -10.26 -7.60 -3.85
CA ALA A 24 -11.00 -8.17 -4.97
C ALA A 24 -11.07 -9.71 -4.93
N SER A 25 -10.05 -10.39 -4.39
CA SER A 25 -10.05 -11.86 -4.23
C SER A 25 -10.97 -12.35 -3.10
N GLN A 26 -11.17 -11.54 -2.06
CA GLN A 26 -12.01 -11.90 -0.92
C GLN A 26 -13.52 -11.74 -1.19
N GLY A 27 -13.88 -10.91 -2.19
CA GLY A 27 -15.27 -10.63 -2.58
C GLY A 27 -16.10 -11.88 -2.83
N LYS A 28 -15.50 -12.94 -3.39
CA LYS A 28 -16.15 -14.24 -3.60
C LYS A 28 -16.70 -14.83 -2.30
N SER A 29 -15.86 -14.88 -1.27
CA SER A 29 -16.21 -15.51 0.00
C SER A 29 -17.27 -14.71 0.75
N VAL A 30 -17.25 -13.38 0.62
CA VAL A 30 -18.23 -12.47 1.20
C VAL A 30 -19.59 -12.64 0.52
N LEU A 31 -19.63 -12.59 -0.81
CA LEU A 31 -20.87 -12.76 -1.58
C LEU A 31 -21.47 -14.15 -1.36
N ASN A 32 -20.65 -15.21 -1.39
CA ASN A 32 -21.12 -16.56 -1.15
C ASN A 32 -21.65 -16.76 0.28
N GLY A 33 -21.02 -16.15 1.27
CA GLY A 33 -21.46 -16.21 2.67
C GLY A 33 -22.76 -15.45 2.95
N ALA A 34 -23.11 -14.48 2.09
CA ALA A 34 -24.28 -13.64 2.26
C ALA A 34 -25.53 -14.12 1.48
N TYR A 35 -25.44 -15.20 0.69
CA TYR A 35 -26.60 -15.75 0.00
C TYR A 35 -27.64 -16.30 0.98
N ILE A 36 -28.90 -15.93 0.77
CA ILE A 36 -30.04 -16.51 1.50
C ILE A 36 -30.48 -17.76 0.75
N ARG A 37 -30.20 -18.95 1.30
CA ARG A 37 -30.47 -20.23 0.62
C ARG A 37 -31.96 -20.40 0.35
N GLY A 38 -32.30 -20.77 -0.89
CA GLY A 38 -33.68 -21.04 -1.31
C GLY A 38 -34.53 -19.79 -1.59
N GLU A 39 -34.01 -18.58 -1.34
CA GLU A 39 -34.70 -17.34 -1.68
C GLU A 39 -34.16 -16.73 -2.98
N THR A 40 -35.08 -16.36 -3.86
CA THR A 40 -34.78 -15.60 -5.07
C THR A 40 -35.48 -14.25 -5.03
N VAL A 41 -34.92 -13.29 -5.75
CA VAL A 41 -35.47 -11.93 -5.88
C VAL A 41 -35.32 -11.48 -7.32
N ARG A 42 -36.20 -10.58 -7.77
CA ARG A 42 -36.11 -9.98 -9.11
C ARG A 42 -34.82 -9.16 -9.23
N GLN A 43 -34.15 -9.25 -10.38
CA GLN A 43 -33.07 -8.33 -10.71
C GLN A 43 -33.61 -6.92 -10.96
N CYS A 44 -32.99 -5.90 -10.38
CA CYS A 44 -33.40 -4.52 -10.59
C CYS A 44 -33.23 -4.05 -12.04
N SER A 45 -34.14 -3.19 -12.49
CA SER A 45 -33.89 -2.34 -13.65
C SER A 45 -32.80 -1.31 -13.36
N CYS A 46 -32.18 -0.76 -14.40
CA CYS A 46 -31.15 0.25 -14.22
C CYS A 46 -31.70 1.54 -13.59
N SER A 47 -32.96 1.88 -13.87
CA SER A 47 -33.63 3.01 -13.20
C SER A 47 -33.79 2.79 -11.69
N GLU A 48 -34.24 1.60 -11.27
CA GLU A 48 -34.38 1.23 -9.85
C GLU A 48 -33.02 1.15 -9.16
N GLN A 49 -32.02 0.59 -9.83
CA GLN A 49 -30.64 0.52 -9.32
C GLN A 49 -30.08 1.92 -9.07
N THR A 50 -30.16 2.83 -10.04
CA THR A 50 -29.65 4.20 -9.89
C THR A 50 -30.36 4.91 -8.74
N GLN A 51 -31.68 4.80 -8.62
CA GLN A 51 -32.44 5.38 -7.51
C GLN A 51 -31.94 4.88 -6.15
N CYS A 52 -31.78 3.56 -5.99
CA CYS A 52 -31.34 2.99 -4.71
C CYS A 52 -29.87 3.25 -4.41
N VAL A 53 -29.01 3.30 -5.43
CA VAL A 53 -27.60 3.69 -5.28
C VAL A 53 -27.48 5.14 -4.82
N GLU A 54 -28.25 6.06 -5.39
CA GLU A 54 -28.28 7.45 -4.93
C GLU A 54 -28.79 7.58 -3.49
N ASN A 55 -29.81 6.79 -3.10
CA ASN A 55 -30.28 6.74 -1.72
C ASN A 55 -29.18 6.25 -0.76
N MET A 56 -28.46 5.18 -1.12
CA MET A 56 -27.35 4.66 -0.31
C MET A 56 -26.20 5.67 -0.20
N LYS A 57 -25.86 6.38 -1.30
CA LYS A 57 -24.85 7.45 -1.29
C LYS A 57 -25.24 8.57 -0.32
N ALA A 58 -26.51 9.01 -0.34
CA ALA A 58 -27.01 10.05 0.56
C ALA A 58 -27.00 9.61 2.03
N GLN A 59 -27.39 8.37 2.33
CA GLN A 59 -27.31 7.83 3.70
C GLN A 59 -25.88 7.71 4.20
N ALA A 60 -24.95 7.26 3.35
CA ALA A 60 -23.53 7.18 3.69
C ALA A 60 -23.01 8.58 4.05
N LEU A 61 -23.33 9.58 3.22
CA LEU A 61 -23.06 11.00 3.45
C LEU A 61 -23.48 11.50 4.83
N GLU A 62 -24.73 11.26 5.22
CA GLU A 62 -25.26 11.69 6.51
C GLU A 62 -24.54 11.00 7.69
N CYS A 63 -23.96 9.82 7.48
CA CYS A 63 -23.18 9.11 8.49
C CYS A 63 -21.75 9.63 8.62
N ILE A 64 -21.22 10.32 7.62
CA ILE A 64 -19.84 10.81 7.60
C ILE A 64 -19.62 11.87 8.66
N ASP A 65 -20.47 12.90 8.67
CA ASP A 65 -20.31 14.07 9.53
C ASP A 65 -20.15 13.69 11.01
N PRO A 66 -21.05 12.87 11.60
CA PRO A 66 -20.90 12.48 13.01
C PRO A 66 -19.74 11.50 13.23
N CYS A 67 -19.28 10.77 12.22
CA CYS A 67 -18.18 9.83 12.33
C CYS A 67 -16.81 10.48 12.14
N TRP A 68 -16.71 11.60 11.43
CA TRP A 68 -15.43 12.27 11.14
C TRP A 68 -14.66 12.66 12.41
N ARG A 69 -15.37 12.84 13.53
CA ARG A 69 -14.80 13.07 14.85
C ARG A 69 -13.75 12.04 15.28
N GLN A 70 -13.72 10.83 14.72
CA GLN A 70 -12.69 9.84 15.07
C GLN A 70 -11.29 10.32 14.70
N PHE A 71 -11.14 11.24 13.74
CA PHE A 71 -9.84 11.80 13.36
C PHE A 71 -9.31 12.88 14.33
N THR A 72 -10.09 13.33 15.32
CA THR A 72 -9.59 14.23 16.36
C THR A 72 -8.49 13.57 17.20
N GLN A 73 -8.44 12.24 17.24
CA GLN A 73 -7.40 11.51 17.98
C GLN A 73 -6.02 11.52 17.28
N VAL A 74 -5.94 12.00 16.04
CA VAL A 74 -4.70 12.03 15.23
C VAL A 74 -4.35 13.40 14.67
N THR A 75 -5.25 14.38 14.77
CA THR A 75 -4.98 15.77 14.40
C THR A 75 -5.88 16.71 15.19
N ASP A 76 -5.33 17.84 15.63
CA ASP A 76 -6.10 18.96 16.20
C ASP A 76 -6.83 19.78 15.12
N ARG A 77 -6.60 19.48 13.84
CA ARG A 77 -7.21 20.14 12.68
C ARG A 77 -7.99 19.14 11.79
N PRO A 78 -8.98 18.42 12.35
CA PRO A 78 -9.74 17.40 11.62
C PRO A 78 -10.51 17.97 10.42
N ASP A 79 -10.94 19.23 10.48
CA ASP A 79 -11.65 19.89 9.37
C ASP A 79 -10.74 20.23 8.19
N ASP A 80 -9.48 20.60 8.46
CA ASP A 80 -8.50 20.80 7.39
C ASP A 80 -8.12 19.45 6.77
N LEU A 81 -8.02 18.40 7.59
CA LEU A 81 -7.81 17.05 7.10
C LEU A 81 -8.97 16.62 6.20
N ARG A 82 -10.20 16.94 6.60
CA ARG A 82 -11.41 16.69 5.80
C ARG A 82 -11.34 17.34 4.42
N LYS A 83 -10.92 18.60 4.36
CA LYS A 83 -10.77 19.33 3.10
C LYS A 83 -9.82 18.60 2.14
N CYS A 84 -8.73 18.02 2.64
CA CYS A 84 -7.80 17.26 1.81
C CYS A 84 -8.51 16.13 1.04
N PHE A 85 -9.33 15.36 1.73
CA PHE A 85 -10.09 14.29 1.09
C PHE A 85 -11.23 14.83 0.21
N ASP A 86 -11.86 15.93 0.61
CA ASP A 86 -12.90 16.60 -0.17
C ASP A 86 -12.38 17.22 -1.48
N THR A 87 -11.08 17.48 -1.63
CA THR A 87 -10.52 17.93 -2.93
C THR A 87 -10.39 16.80 -3.95
N LYS A 88 -10.34 15.54 -3.47
CA LYS A 88 -10.16 14.34 -4.31
C LYS A 88 -11.46 13.71 -4.77
N ASP A 89 -12.57 14.33 -4.41
CA ASP A 89 -13.97 14.04 -4.75
C ASP A 89 -14.22 13.47 -6.16
N HIS A 90 -13.58 14.05 -7.17
CA HIS A 90 -13.71 13.67 -8.57
C HIS A 90 -13.20 12.25 -8.86
N LEU A 91 -12.16 11.79 -8.16
CA LEU A 91 -11.59 10.44 -8.34
C LEU A 91 -12.61 9.37 -7.98
N LEU A 92 -13.32 9.57 -6.87
CA LEU A 92 -14.36 8.65 -6.44
C LEU A 92 -15.53 8.65 -7.42
N GLN A 93 -15.94 9.81 -7.93
CA GLN A 93 -17.01 9.86 -8.92
C GLN A 93 -16.63 9.14 -10.20
N ASN A 94 -15.41 9.37 -10.69
CA ASN A 94 -14.90 8.68 -11.87
C ASN A 94 -14.86 7.16 -11.64
N PHE A 95 -14.42 6.73 -10.46
CA PHE A 95 -14.43 5.32 -10.08
C PHE A 95 -15.84 4.72 -10.08
N LEU A 96 -16.78 5.35 -9.36
CA LEU A 96 -18.14 4.85 -9.21
C LEU A 96 -18.88 4.82 -10.55
N SER A 97 -18.77 5.88 -11.35
CA SER A 97 -19.39 5.94 -12.68
C SER A 97 -18.80 4.88 -13.62
N CYS A 98 -17.48 4.69 -13.58
CA CYS A 98 -16.84 3.60 -14.32
C CYS A 98 -17.36 2.24 -13.84
N PHE A 99 -17.41 2.01 -12.53
CA PHE A 99 -17.81 0.72 -11.97
C PHE A 99 -19.26 0.38 -12.32
N GLU A 100 -20.18 1.34 -12.13
CA GLU A 100 -21.60 1.20 -12.46
C GLU A 100 -21.81 0.86 -13.94
N SER A 101 -21.06 1.50 -14.83
CA SER A 101 -21.15 1.28 -16.28
C SER A 101 -20.56 -0.06 -16.73
N ASN A 102 -19.65 -0.65 -15.96
CA ASN A 102 -18.94 -1.88 -16.36
C ASN A 102 -19.39 -3.14 -15.59
N VAL A 103 -20.09 -3.01 -14.46
CA VAL A 103 -20.48 -4.17 -13.64
C VAL A 103 -21.68 -4.95 -14.20
N GLU A 104 -22.46 -4.33 -15.09
CA GLU A 104 -23.66 -4.92 -15.73
C GLU A 104 -24.65 -5.51 -14.69
N ALA A 105 -24.91 -4.76 -13.61
CA ALA A 105 -25.67 -5.26 -12.47
C ALA A 105 -27.20 -5.15 -12.61
N CYS A 106 -27.68 -4.41 -13.62
CA CYS A 106 -29.11 -4.16 -13.84
C CYS A 106 -29.56 -4.57 -15.24
N VAL A 107 -30.88 -4.66 -15.43
CA VAL A 107 -31.51 -4.85 -16.74
C VAL A 107 -32.19 -3.56 -17.25
N PRO A 108 -32.48 -3.43 -18.56
CA PRO A 108 -33.08 -2.21 -19.10
C PRO A 108 -34.49 -1.92 -18.58
N ASP A 109 -35.29 -2.96 -18.36
CA ASP A 109 -36.70 -2.85 -17.98
C ASP A 109 -37.00 -3.42 -16.59
N GLN A 110 -38.21 -3.17 -16.08
CA GLN A 110 -38.62 -3.57 -14.72
C GLN A 110 -38.89 -5.08 -14.58
N ASN A 111 -38.90 -5.86 -15.66
CA ASN A 111 -39.15 -7.30 -15.64
C ASN A 111 -37.85 -8.10 -15.64
N GLY A 112 -36.93 -7.76 -14.73
CA GLY A 112 -35.66 -8.47 -14.61
C GLY A 112 -35.83 -9.95 -14.23
N PRO A 113 -34.84 -10.80 -14.59
CA PRO A 113 -34.86 -12.22 -14.25
C PRO A 113 -34.79 -12.43 -12.74
N SER A 114 -35.21 -13.62 -12.28
CA SER A 114 -35.04 -14.03 -10.89
C SER A 114 -33.57 -14.38 -10.61
N ILE A 115 -33.00 -13.79 -9.57
CA ILE A 115 -31.61 -14.00 -9.13
C ILE A 115 -31.57 -14.48 -7.68
N GLN A 116 -30.44 -15.07 -7.26
CA GLN A 116 -30.25 -15.50 -5.88
C GLN A 116 -30.23 -14.27 -4.95
N LYS A 117 -31.06 -14.28 -3.91
CA LYS A 117 -31.15 -13.17 -2.95
C LYS A 117 -29.95 -13.15 -2.03
N VAL A 118 -29.42 -11.95 -1.78
CA VAL A 118 -28.27 -11.69 -0.91
C VAL A 118 -28.68 -10.85 0.29
N ASN A 119 -28.15 -11.16 1.46
CA ASN A 119 -28.33 -10.37 2.68
C ASN A 119 -27.30 -9.23 2.73
N ILE A 120 -27.74 -7.98 2.51
CA ILE A 120 -26.89 -6.79 2.49
C ILE A 120 -26.22 -6.55 3.86
N THR A 121 -26.93 -6.78 4.95
CA THR A 121 -26.37 -6.68 6.31
C THR A 121 -25.24 -7.69 6.52
N GLU A 122 -25.41 -8.92 6.01
CA GLU A 122 -24.38 -9.95 6.09
C GLU A 122 -23.18 -9.62 5.21
N ILE A 123 -23.36 -9.02 4.03
CA ILE A 123 -22.23 -8.48 3.24
C ILE A 123 -21.41 -7.50 4.07
N LEU A 124 -22.06 -6.52 4.70
CA LEU A 124 -21.38 -5.50 5.50
C LEU A 124 -20.64 -6.11 6.70
N ARG A 125 -21.27 -7.06 7.39
CA ARG A 125 -20.69 -7.78 8.53
C ARG A 125 -19.48 -8.63 8.14
N LEU A 126 -19.60 -9.40 7.06
CA LEU A 126 -18.50 -10.24 6.56
C LEU A 126 -17.34 -9.38 6.05
N THR A 127 -17.64 -8.27 5.36
CA THR A 127 -16.63 -7.32 4.88
C THR A 127 -15.86 -6.73 6.06
N GLU A 128 -16.55 -6.26 7.09
CA GLU A 128 -15.93 -5.75 8.31
C GLU A 128 -15.06 -6.79 9.00
N SER A 129 -15.55 -8.01 9.20
CA SER A 129 -14.79 -9.07 9.87
C SER A 129 -13.48 -9.36 9.15
N ARG A 130 -13.49 -9.34 7.81
CA ARG A 130 -12.29 -9.51 6.98
C ARG A 130 -11.34 -8.31 7.09
N LEU A 131 -11.86 -7.09 7.05
CA LEU A 131 -11.05 -5.89 7.21
C LEU A 131 -10.45 -5.79 8.62
N GLY A 132 -11.18 -6.20 9.66
CA GLY A 132 -10.71 -6.25 11.05
C GLY A 132 -9.54 -7.22 11.23
N GLN A 133 -9.67 -8.46 10.73
CA GLN A 133 -8.57 -9.43 10.74
C GLN A 133 -7.30 -8.89 10.08
N LYS A 134 -7.45 -8.10 9.01
CA LYS A 134 -6.34 -7.46 8.31
C LYS A 134 -5.80 -6.24 9.03
N LYS A 135 -6.66 -5.42 9.65
CA LYS A 135 -6.25 -4.33 10.54
C LYS A 135 -5.38 -4.88 11.67
N ASP A 136 -5.79 -5.96 12.33
CA ASP A 136 -5.04 -6.55 13.44
C ASP A 136 -3.69 -7.09 12.98
N GLN A 137 -3.67 -7.77 11.83
CA GLN A 137 -2.43 -8.24 11.20
C GLN A 137 -1.49 -7.05 10.89
N LEU A 138 -2.00 -6.01 10.24
CA LEU A 138 -1.20 -4.84 9.83
C LEU A 138 -0.73 -4.04 11.06
N SER A 139 -1.63 -3.73 11.99
CA SER A 139 -1.40 -2.94 13.20
C SER A 139 -0.30 -3.54 14.10
N SER A 140 -0.13 -4.87 14.09
CA SER A 140 0.95 -5.55 14.82
C SER A 140 2.35 -5.27 14.26
N THR A 141 2.45 -4.83 13.02
CA THR A 141 3.71 -4.57 12.29
C THR A 141 4.03 -3.08 12.14
N LEU A 142 3.11 -2.20 12.54
CA LEU A 142 3.19 -0.76 12.34
C LEU A 142 3.84 -0.05 13.54
N VAL A 143 4.66 0.96 13.24
CA VAL A 143 5.16 1.87 14.28
C VAL A 143 4.02 2.67 14.91
N ALA A 144 4.19 3.05 16.18
CA ALA A 144 3.13 3.64 17.00
C ALA A 144 2.38 4.83 16.35
N PRO A 145 3.03 5.76 15.63
CA PRO A 145 2.31 6.85 14.94
C PRO A 145 1.39 6.38 13.82
N ILE A 146 1.84 5.43 12.99
CA ILE A 146 1.03 4.89 11.88
C ILE A 146 -0.12 4.06 12.45
N LYS A 147 0.14 3.33 13.53
CA LYS A 147 -0.87 2.58 14.25
C LYS A 147 -2.04 3.46 14.69
N LYS A 148 -1.78 4.65 15.27
CA LYS A 148 -2.84 5.60 15.65
C LYS A 148 -3.71 6.03 14.46
N ILE A 149 -3.11 6.27 13.29
CA ILE A 149 -3.82 6.65 12.06
C ILE A 149 -4.69 5.49 11.56
N VAL A 150 -4.14 4.28 11.51
CA VAL A 150 -4.87 3.06 11.11
C VAL A 150 -5.99 2.75 12.09
N ASP A 151 -5.78 2.98 13.38
CA ASP A 151 -6.80 2.81 14.41
C ASP A 151 -7.95 3.82 14.21
N ALA A 152 -7.64 5.11 14.01
CA ALA A 152 -8.63 6.15 13.70
C ALA A 152 -9.44 5.85 12.44
N ALA A 153 -8.78 5.39 11.38
CA ALA A 153 -9.47 4.98 10.15
C ALA A 153 -10.39 3.77 10.38
N GLY A 154 -9.96 2.80 11.21
CA GLY A 154 -10.77 1.65 11.60
C GLY A 154 -12.01 2.05 12.42
N ASP A 155 -11.83 2.92 13.42
CA ASP A 155 -12.92 3.41 14.28
C ASP A 155 -13.92 4.25 13.47
N PHE A 156 -13.41 5.05 12.55
CA PHE A 156 -14.20 5.78 11.58
C PHE A 156 -15.05 4.83 10.72
N ALA A 157 -14.46 3.77 10.16
CA ALA A 157 -15.17 2.77 9.36
C ALA A 157 -16.25 2.02 10.17
N LEU A 158 -15.94 1.65 11.41
CA LEU A 158 -16.89 1.02 12.33
C LEU A 158 -18.08 1.94 12.64
N CYS A 159 -17.81 3.22 12.89
CA CYS A 159 -18.83 4.24 13.10
C CYS A 159 -19.75 4.38 11.88
N LEU A 160 -19.16 4.51 10.67
CA LEU A 160 -19.92 4.62 9.42
C LEU A 160 -20.84 3.43 9.21
N LYS A 161 -20.30 2.20 9.35
CA LYS A 161 -21.07 0.97 9.23
C LYS A 161 -22.25 0.97 10.20
N THR A 162 -22.00 1.28 11.47
CA THR A 162 -23.03 1.28 12.51
C THR A 162 -24.13 2.30 12.21
N CYS A 163 -23.76 3.51 11.80
CA CYS A 163 -24.73 4.52 11.38
C CYS A 163 -25.52 4.06 10.15
N PHE A 164 -24.86 3.51 9.13
CA PHE A 164 -25.51 3.04 7.90
C PHE A 164 -26.48 1.89 8.16
N LEU A 165 -26.11 0.93 9.01
CA LEU A 165 -27.01 -0.13 9.46
C LEU A 165 -28.21 0.43 10.20
N SER A 166 -28.01 1.40 11.10
CA SER A 166 -29.13 2.00 11.85
C SER A 166 -30.14 2.71 10.95
N LYS A 167 -29.69 3.43 9.91
CA LYS A 167 -30.56 4.08 8.91
C LYS A 167 -31.36 3.07 8.07
N ASN A 168 -30.87 1.84 7.96
CA ASN A 168 -31.51 0.77 7.20
C ASN A 168 -32.13 -0.32 8.09
N ALA A 169 -32.36 -0.04 9.38
CA ALA A 169 -33.00 -0.99 10.29
C ALA A 169 -34.40 -1.43 9.82
N ASN A 170 -35.09 -0.56 9.08
CA ASN A 170 -36.40 -0.83 8.47
C ASN A 170 -36.30 -1.30 7.01
N GLY A 171 -35.21 -1.97 6.65
CA GLY A 171 -34.92 -2.45 5.30
C GLY A 171 -34.23 -1.42 4.40
N TYR A 172 -33.44 -1.93 3.45
CA TYR A 172 -32.73 -1.13 2.46
C TYR A 172 -33.67 -0.65 1.35
N CYS A 173 -33.25 0.32 0.55
CA CYS A 173 -34.03 0.77 -0.61
C CYS A 173 -34.45 -0.41 -1.52
N PHE A 174 -33.51 -1.32 -1.78
CA PHE A 174 -33.73 -2.53 -2.58
C PHE A 174 -34.82 -3.44 -2.01
N ASP A 175 -34.92 -3.57 -0.68
CA ASP A 175 -35.97 -4.37 -0.04
C ASP A 175 -37.36 -3.75 -0.24
N ARG A 176 -37.43 -2.41 -0.24
CA ARG A 176 -38.68 -1.65 -0.42
C ARG A 176 -39.15 -1.68 -1.88
N VAL A 177 -38.22 -1.66 -2.82
CA VAL A 177 -38.50 -1.79 -4.27
C VAL A 177 -38.77 -3.25 -4.65
N GLY A 178 -38.28 -4.21 -3.86
CA GLY A 178 -38.47 -5.64 -4.12
C GLY A 178 -37.56 -6.19 -5.22
N CYS A 179 -36.35 -5.65 -5.35
CA CYS A 179 -35.36 -6.09 -6.34
C CYS A 179 -33.94 -6.04 -5.77
N GLN A 180 -32.99 -6.74 -6.40
CA GLN A 180 -31.56 -6.58 -6.10
C GLN A 180 -30.71 -6.44 -7.38
N PRO A 181 -29.58 -5.72 -7.34
CA PRO A 181 -28.62 -5.71 -8.43
C PRO A 181 -27.91 -7.08 -8.50
N MET A 182 -27.68 -7.58 -9.71
CA MET A 182 -26.92 -8.81 -9.92
C MET A 182 -25.42 -8.52 -9.87
N VAL A 183 -24.78 -8.83 -8.75
CA VAL A 183 -23.33 -8.70 -8.62
C VAL A 183 -22.65 -10.02 -9.00
N ALA A 184 -22.32 -10.18 -10.27
CA ALA A 184 -21.52 -11.31 -10.72
C ALA A 184 -20.04 -11.10 -10.33
N GLU A 185 -19.47 -12.00 -9.54
CA GLU A 185 -18.12 -11.89 -8.99
C GLU A 185 -17.05 -11.59 -10.06
N THR A 186 -17.06 -12.34 -11.16
CA THR A 186 -16.07 -12.19 -12.24
C THR A 186 -16.16 -10.83 -12.92
N LYS A 187 -17.39 -10.34 -13.15
CA LYS A 187 -17.62 -9.01 -13.72
C LYS A 187 -17.24 -7.92 -12.72
N ALA A 188 -17.70 -8.01 -11.47
CA ALA A 188 -17.36 -7.06 -10.42
C ALA A 188 -15.83 -6.95 -10.25
N LYS A 189 -15.10 -8.07 -10.19
CA LYS A 189 -13.63 -8.08 -10.10
C LYS A 189 -12.98 -7.44 -11.33
N LYS A 190 -13.43 -7.78 -12.55
CA LYS A 190 -12.89 -7.22 -13.80
C LYS A 190 -13.12 -5.71 -13.86
N SER A 191 -14.33 -5.25 -13.58
CA SER A 191 -14.74 -3.85 -13.61
C SER A 191 -14.00 -3.06 -12.54
N PHE A 192 -13.88 -3.60 -11.32
CA PHE A 192 -13.06 -3.01 -10.26
C PHE A 192 -11.61 -2.79 -10.72
N LYS A 193 -10.97 -3.82 -11.31
CA LYS A 193 -9.60 -3.74 -11.82
C LYS A 193 -9.45 -2.72 -12.94
N GLN A 194 -10.39 -2.68 -13.87
CA GLN A 194 -10.38 -1.74 -14.99
C GLN A 194 -10.55 -0.29 -14.52
N CYS A 195 -11.51 -0.02 -13.64
CA CYS A 195 -11.81 1.31 -13.13
C CYS A 195 -10.75 1.84 -12.16
N THR A 196 -10.08 0.95 -11.43
CA THR A 196 -8.94 1.35 -10.59
C THR A 196 -7.75 1.77 -11.47
N ARG A 197 -7.49 1.05 -12.56
CA ARG A 197 -6.40 1.37 -13.51
C ARG A 197 -6.57 2.70 -14.22
N SER A 198 -7.79 3.20 -14.38
CA SER A 198 -8.03 4.53 -14.95
C SER A 198 -7.66 5.68 -14.01
N ILE A 199 -7.31 5.40 -12.76
CA ILE A 199 -6.95 6.39 -11.76
C ILE A 199 -5.45 6.33 -11.49
N ASN A 200 -4.76 7.47 -11.58
CA ASN A 200 -3.34 7.56 -11.26
C ASN A 200 -3.11 7.58 -9.74
N TRP A 201 -3.38 6.44 -9.10
CA TRP A 201 -3.47 6.35 -7.65
C TRP A 201 -2.19 6.78 -6.93
N LYS A 202 -1.02 6.56 -7.54
CA LYS A 202 0.28 6.98 -6.98
C LYS A 202 0.34 8.50 -6.79
N LYS A 203 0.00 9.25 -7.84
CA LYS A 203 0.00 10.72 -7.78
C LYS A 203 -1.02 11.22 -6.76
N GLU A 204 -2.23 10.66 -6.80
CA GLU A 204 -3.34 11.11 -5.96
C GLU A 204 -3.11 10.82 -4.47
N ALA A 205 -2.53 9.67 -4.15
CA ALA A 205 -2.14 9.34 -2.78
C ALA A 205 -1.03 10.25 -2.25
N GLY A 206 -0.04 10.60 -3.09
CA GLY A 206 1.03 11.54 -2.71
C GLY A 206 0.49 12.93 -2.41
N GLU A 207 -0.33 13.50 -3.29
CA GLU A 207 -0.93 14.83 -3.07
C GLU A 207 -1.86 14.86 -1.84
N LEU A 208 -2.59 13.76 -1.60
CA LEU A 208 -3.45 13.64 -0.43
C LEU A 208 -2.64 13.53 0.85
N CYS A 209 -1.55 12.77 0.85
CA CYS A 209 -0.59 12.68 1.94
C CYS A 209 -0.01 14.06 2.28
N ASP A 210 0.50 14.80 1.29
CA ASP A 210 1.06 16.13 1.49
C ASP A 210 0.05 17.10 2.13
N CYS A 211 -1.21 17.04 1.67
CA CYS A 211 -2.28 17.83 2.26
C CYS A 211 -2.57 17.39 3.69
N ALA A 212 -2.67 16.09 3.93
CA ALA A 212 -2.99 15.49 5.23
C ALA A 212 -1.94 15.85 6.30
N VAL A 213 -0.64 15.82 5.94
CA VAL A 213 0.46 16.30 6.80
C VAL A 213 0.31 17.80 7.07
N LYS A 214 0.08 18.62 6.04
CA LYS A 214 -0.17 20.06 6.22
C LYS A 214 -1.39 20.37 7.07
N ALA A 215 -2.36 19.46 7.09
CA ALA A 215 -3.56 19.49 7.93
C ALA A 215 -3.34 18.91 9.34
N GLY A 216 -2.10 18.69 9.77
CA GLY A 216 -1.78 18.44 11.17
C GLY A 216 -1.89 16.99 11.60
N LEU A 217 -1.84 16.04 10.66
CA LEU A 217 -1.37 14.68 10.96
C LEU A 217 0.10 14.74 11.35
N ASN A 218 0.36 15.26 12.54
CA ASN A 218 1.68 15.51 13.09
C ASN A 218 1.89 14.62 14.30
N GLU A 219 2.36 13.40 14.06
CA GLU A 219 3.18 12.68 15.05
C GLU A 219 4.16 11.71 14.38
N ALA A 220 4.64 12.08 13.20
CA ALA A 220 5.55 11.26 12.42
C ALA A 220 6.78 12.08 12.01
N THR A 221 7.39 12.75 12.98
CA THR A 221 8.79 13.15 12.92
C THR A 221 9.59 12.15 13.75
N TRP A 222 10.51 11.44 13.12
CA TRP A 222 11.58 10.79 13.88
C TRP A 222 12.35 11.90 14.63
N PRO A 223 12.67 11.75 15.92
CA PRO A 223 13.48 12.73 16.63
C PRO A 223 14.88 12.74 15.99
N GLY A 224 15.12 13.72 15.11
CA GLY A 224 16.43 13.93 14.51
C GLY A 224 16.45 14.64 13.15
N ILE A 225 15.46 14.46 12.26
CA ILE A 225 15.64 14.88 10.85
C ILE A 225 14.41 15.54 10.19
N GLY A 226 13.24 15.59 10.85
CA GLY A 226 12.13 16.44 10.37
C GLY A 226 11.48 16.03 9.03
N ILE A 227 11.58 14.77 8.63
CA ILE A 227 10.92 14.24 7.41
C ILE A 227 9.56 13.58 7.79
N PRO A 228 8.44 13.90 7.11
CA PRO A 228 7.15 13.28 7.35
C PRO A 228 7.09 11.81 6.90
N LEU A 229 6.76 10.93 7.84
CA LEU A 229 6.68 9.46 7.70
C LEU A 229 5.56 8.94 6.77
N LEU A 230 4.68 9.82 6.27
CA LEU A 230 3.65 9.45 5.28
C LEU A 230 4.17 9.43 3.83
N ALA A 231 5.46 9.71 3.60
CA ALA A 231 6.09 9.66 2.28
C ALA A 231 6.58 8.25 1.85
N MET A 232 6.46 7.23 2.69
CA MET A 232 7.12 5.92 2.45
C MET A 232 6.31 4.99 1.54
N VAL A 233 6.20 5.33 0.26
CA VAL A 233 5.86 4.35 -0.79
C VAL A 233 7.06 4.21 -1.69
N VAL A 234 7.94 3.26 -1.36
CA VAL A 234 9.03 2.86 -2.24
C VAL A 234 8.43 2.39 -3.57
N ASN A 235 8.75 3.08 -4.66
CA ASN A 235 8.33 2.70 -6.00
C ASN A 235 9.13 1.48 -6.49
N THR A 236 8.71 0.28 -6.08
CA THR A 236 9.42 -0.97 -6.35
C THR A 236 9.64 -1.24 -7.84
N GLU A 237 8.70 -0.87 -8.72
CA GLU A 237 8.85 -1.07 -10.16
C GLU A 237 9.93 -0.16 -10.78
N LEU A 238 10.04 1.08 -10.30
CA LEU A 238 11.13 1.97 -10.69
C LEU A 238 12.48 1.41 -10.26
N LEU A 239 12.58 0.89 -9.04
CA LEU A 239 13.82 0.33 -8.51
C LEU A 239 14.19 -1.01 -9.15
N LYS A 240 13.22 -1.88 -9.45
CA LYS A 240 13.43 -3.12 -10.23
C LYS A 240 13.99 -2.80 -11.61
N LYS A 241 13.40 -1.82 -12.30
CA LYS A 241 13.88 -1.38 -13.61
C LYS A 241 15.30 -0.83 -13.51
N HIS A 242 15.56 0.06 -12.56
CA HIS A 242 16.87 0.65 -12.35
C HIS A 242 17.93 -0.42 -11.98
N ALA A 243 17.58 -1.38 -11.12
CA ALA A 243 18.45 -2.52 -10.81
C ALA A 243 18.79 -3.36 -12.06
N SER A 244 17.82 -3.56 -12.96
CA SER A 244 18.05 -4.32 -14.21
C SER A 244 18.97 -3.62 -15.21
N GLU A 245 19.17 -2.31 -15.07
CA GLU A 245 20.11 -1.53 -15.89
C GLU A 245 21.56 -1.77 -15.44
N TYR A 246 21.79 -2.18 -14.19
CA TYR A 246 23.10 -2.57 -13.68
C TYR A 246 23.46 -4.00 -14.10
N LYS A 247 24.37 -4.14 -15.07
CA LYS A 247 24.87 -5.45 -15.49
C LYS A 247 26.03 -5.89 -14.60
N VAL A 248 25.77 -6.83 -13.69
CA VAL A 248 26.83 -7.46 -12.87
C VAL A 248 27.69 -8.36 -13.75
N CYS A 249 28.96 -7.98 -13.94
CA CYS A 249 29.95 -8.75 -14.67
C CYS A 249 31.32 -8.57 -14.03
N ARG A 250 32.35 -9.21 -14.60
CA ARG A 250 33.73 -9.16 -14.09
C ARG A 250 34.26 -7.73 -13.86
N GLU A 251 33.82 -6.78 -14.68
CA GLU A 251 34.30 -5.39 -14.66
C GLU A 251 33.53 -4.50 -13.68
N THR A 252 32.29 -4.86 -13.34
CA THR A 252 31.39 -4.04 -12.51
C THR A 252 31.19 -4.60 -11.11
N ALA A 253 31.39 -5.90 -10.91
CA ALA A 253 31.13 -6.56 -9.63
C ALA A 253 31.91 -5.95 -8.46
N GLY A 254 33.17 -5.57 -8.68
CA GLY A 254 34.00 -4.93 -7.65
C GLY A 254 33.69 -3.45 -7.40
N GLU A 255 32.85 -2.81 -8.21
CA GLU A 255 32.62 -1.37 -8.12
C GLU A 255 31.97 -0.97 -6.79
N TYR A 256 31.05 -1.79 -6.26
CA TYR A 256 30.42 -1.52 -4.97
C TYR A 256 31.47 -1.39 -3.86
N HIS A 257 32.39 -2.35 -3.74
CA HIS A 257 33.46 -2.32 -2.73
C HIS A 257 34.45 -1.17 -2.96
N ARG A 258 34.76 -0.88 -4.24
CA ARG A 258 35.56 0.30 -4.60
C ARG A 258 34.92 1.58 -4.05
N GLN A 259 33.62 1.76 -4.24
CA GLN A 259 32.91 2.93 -3.71
C GLN A 259 32.84 2.89 -2.18
N LEU A 260 32.58 1.71 -1.60
CA LEU A 260 32.49 1.53 -0.15
C LEU A 260 33.78 1.94 0.56
N PHE A 261 34.93 1.45 0.11
CA PHE A 261 36.21 1.76 0.76
C PHE A 261 36.74 3.15 0.37
N THR A 262 36.22 3.75 -0.71
CA THR A 262 36.52 5.16 -1.02
C THR A 262 35.76 6.12 -0.10
N LEU A 263 34.48 5.82 0.19
CA LEU A 263 33.61 6.68 0.99
C LEU A 263 33.74 6.40 2.50
N HIS A 264 33.96 5.14 2.87
CA HIS A 264 34.07 4.66 4.25
C HIS A 264 35.32 3.76 4.40
N PRO A 265 36.54 4.33 4.41
CA PRO A 265 37.78 3.55 4.47
C PRO A 265 37.89 2.66 5.71
N GLU A 266 37.22 3.01 6.81
CA GLU A 266 37.17 2.21 8.03
C GLU A 266 36.45 0.86 7.84
N LEU A 267 35.63 0.73 6.79
CA LEU A 267 34.93 -0.52 6.47
C LEU A 267 35.77 -1.49 5.63
N ALA A 268 37.03 -1.15 5.31
CA ALA A 268 37.94 -2.02 4.57
C ALA A 268 38.56 -3.12 5.46
N GLU A 269 38.71 -2.89 6.77
CA GLU A 269 39.29 -3.82 7.74
C GLU A 269 38.59 -5.18 7.78
N PRO A 270 37.25 -5.26 7.90
CA PRO A 270 36.53 -6.54 7.83
C PRO A 270 36.86 -7.38 6.59
N TYR A 271 37.21 -6.75 5.47
CA TYR A 271 37.51 -7.43 4.22
C TYR A 271 39.01 -7.74 4.01
N ASP A 272 39.86 -7.54 5.02
CA ASP A 272 41.32 -7.59 4.92
C ASP A 272 41.86 -6.67 3.81
N ALA A 273 41.28 -5.48 3.69
CA ALA A 273 41.55 -4.54 2.61
C ALA A 273 42.17 -3.23 3.08
N GLU A 274 42.67 -3.13 4.31
CA GLU A 274 43.27 -1.88 4.80
C GLU A 274 44.50 -1.52 3.97
N GLY A 275 44.61 -0.23 3.62
CA GLY A 275 45.74 0.28 2.85
C GLY A 275 45.79 -0.20 1.38
N LEU A 276 44.82 -1.00 0.92
CA LEU A 276 44.66 -1.28 -0.50
C LEU A 276 44.11 -0.05 -1.22
N ASP A 277 44.66 0.21 -2.41
CA ASP A 277 44.08 1.19 -3.33
C ASP A 277 42.70 0.68 -3.81
N PRO A 278 41.58 1.40 -3.60
CA PRO A 278 40.25 0.98 -4.02
C PRO A 278 40.14 0.66 -5.53
N ASP A 279 40.95 1.29 -6.38
CA ASP A 279 40.97 1.01 -7.81
C ASP A 279 41.55 -0.39 -8.13
N SER A 280 42.39 -0.93 -7.24
CA SER A 280 42.95 -2.28 -7.38
C SER A 280 41.91 -3.39 -7.18
N LEU A 281 40.82 -3.10 -6.46
CA LEU A 281 39.76 -4.08 -6.13
C LEU A 281 39.03 -4.57 -7.38
N LEU A 282 38.94 -3.74 -8.43
CA LEU A 282 38.30 -4.10 -9.70
C LEU A 282 38.99 -5.26 -10.42
N LYS A 283 40.25 -5.57 -10.07
CA LYS A 283 41.01 -6.69 -10.62
C LYS A 283 41.07 -7.89 -9.68
N SER A 284 40.62 -7.75 -8.45
CA SER A 284 40.67 -8.80 -7.42
C SER A 284 39.52 -9.80 -7.58
N GLN A 285 39.86 -11.08 -7.72
CA GLN A 285 38.86 -12.14 -7.80
C GLN A 285 38.01 -12.22 -6.51
N LYS A 286 38.60 -11.95 -5.34
CA LYS A 286 37.89 -11.89 -4.04
C LYS A 286 36.74 -10.89 -4.10
N PHE A 287 37.03 -9.65 -4.50
CA PHE A 287 36.05 -8.56 -4.54
C PHE A 287 35.07 -8.66 -5.70
N MET A 288 35.43 -9.33 -6.80
CA MET A 288 34.46 -9.70 -7.84
C MET A 288 33.41 -10.68 -7.30
N MET A 289 33.82 -11.67 -6.50
CA MET A 289 32.90 -12.65 -5.93
C MET A 289 32.00 -12.00 -4.86
N TYR A 290 32.59 -11.26 -3.92
CA TYR A 290 31.84 -10.58 -2.87
C TYR A 290 30.87 -9.56 -3.43
N GLY A 291 31.35 -8.67 -4.31
CA GLY A 291 30.49 -7.65 -4.90
C GLY A 291 29.37 -8.24 -5.76
N SER A 292 29.60 -9.36 -6.45
CA SER A 292 28.51 -10.07 -7.13
C SER A 292 27.45 -10.59 -6.16
N ALA A 293 27.86 -11.16 -5.02
CA ALA A 293 26.92 -11.69 -4.03
C ALA A 293 26.07 -10.57 -3.41
N GLU A 294 26.70 -9.50 -2.94
CA GLU A 294 26.01 -8.38 -2.27
C GLU A 294 25.12 -7.60 -3.23
N LEU A 295 25.59 -7.29 -4.44
CA LEU A 295 24.76 -6.61 -5.46
C LEU A 295 23.52 -7.43 -5.78
N ASN A 296 23.63 -8.76 -5.83
CA ASN A 296 22.46 -9.62 -5.98
C ASN A 296 21.50 -9.55 -4.78
N CYS A 297 22.00 -9.43 -3.54
CA CYS A 297 21.14 -9.19 -2.39
C CYS A 297 20.40 -7.83 -2.55
N PHE A 298 21.12 -6.75 -2.91
CA PHE A 298 20.53 -5.42 -3.14
C PHE A 298 19.43 -5.44 -4.20
N PHE A 299 19.71 -6.03 -5.36
CA PHE A 299 18.79 -6.03 -6.50
C PHE A 299 17.54 -6.90 -6.30
N ARG A 300 17.56 -7.80 -5.32
CA ARG A 300 16.38 -8.58 -4.93
C ARG A 300 15.43 -7.81 -4.02
N LEU A 301 15.92 -6.83 -3.24
CA LEU A 301 15.09 -6.10 -2.26
C LEU A 301 13.82 -5.49 -2.87
N PRO A 302 13.86 -4.79 -4.03
CA PRO A 302 12.64 -4.25 -4.63
C PRO A 302 11.60 -5.32 -5.01
N ALA A 303 12.02 -6.55 -5.29
CA ALA A 303 11.15 -7.63 -5.71
C ALA A 303 10.41 -8.32 -4.56
N VAL A 304 11.01 -8.30 -3.38
CA VAL A 304 10.45 -8.94 -2.18
C VAL A 304 9.82 -7.92 -1.21
N TYR A 305 9.86 -6.64 -1.55
CA TYR A 305 9.25 -5.58 -0.76
C TYR A 305 7.73 -5.79 -0.67
N GLY A 306 7.23 -5.95 0.56
CA GLY A 306 5.82 -6.27 0.86
C GLY A 306 5.54 -7.74 1.16
N ASP A 307 6.44 -8.67 0.84
CA ASP A 307 6.37 -10.07 1.26
C ASP A 307 7.31 -10.29 2.46
N GLU A 308 6.78 -10.30 3.68
CA GLU A 308 7.57 -10.36 4.92
C GLU A 308 8.52 -11.58 4.98
N ARG A 309 8.05 -12.74 4.50
CA ARG A 309 8.84 -13.97 4.53
C ARG A 309 10.02 -13.88 3.58
N GLN A 310 9.77 -13.44 2.35
CA GLN A 310 10.83 -13.28 1.34
C GLN A 310 11.75 -12.10 1.65
N TRP A 311 11.22 -11.04 2.26
CA TRP A 311 11.95 -9.87 2.73
C TRP A 311 12.98 -10.26 3.79
N ARG A 312 12.54 -10.92 4.87
CA ARG A 312 13.44 -11.42 5.92
C ARG A 312 14.48 -12.39 5.37
N SER A 313 14.09 -13.28 4.47
CA SER A 313 15.02 -14.20 3.81
C SER A 313 16.05 -13.47 2.94
N THR A 314 15.66 -12.41 2.25
CA THR A 314 16.57 -11.62 1.41
C THR A 314 17.50 -10.76 2.25
N LEU A 315 17.04 -10.21 3.37
CA LEU A 315 17.93 -9.55 4.34
C LEU A 315 18.89 -10.52 5.02
N GLY A 316 18.49 -11.78 5.18
CA GLY A 316 19.38 -12.86 5.62
C GLY A 316 20.62 -13.00 4.73
N CYS A 317 20.51 -12.73 3.42
CA CYS A 317 21.62 -12.70 2.47
C CYS A 317 22.74 -11.74 2.92
N PHE A 318 22.37 -10.54 3.38
CA PHE A 318 23.35 -9.57 3.90
C PHE A 318 23.92 -10.02 5.22
N LYS A 319 23.08 -10.52 6.13
CA LYS A 319 23.54 -11.02 7.44
C LYS A 319 24.57 -12.13 7.28
N ASP A 320 24.31 -13.10 6.42
CA ASP A 320 25.21 -14.23 6.18
C ASP A 320 26.53 -13.72 5.59
N HIS A 321 26.46 -12.89 4.54
CA HIS A 321 27.66 -12.36 3.90
C HIS A 321 28.51 -11.50 4.84
N TYR A 322 27.87 -10.60 5.59
CA TYR A 322 28.55 -9.69 6.50
C TYR A 322 29.14 -10.44 7.70
N SER A 323 28.47 -11.49 8.17
CA SER A 323 29.01 -12.35 9.23
C SER A 323 30.27 -13.09 8.75
N ASP A 324 30.30 -13.56 7.50
CA ASP A 324 31.43 -14.29 6.93
C ASP A 324 32.71 -13.44 6.85
N VAL A 325 32.56 -12.13 6.60
CA VAL A 325 33.67 -11.17 6.52
C VAL A 325 33.82 -10.33 7.80
N GLY A 326 33.08 -10.63 8.87
CA GLY A 326 33.13 -9.82 10.11
C GLY A 326 32.69 -8.37 9.94
N PHE A 327 31.90 -8.04 8.91
CA PHE A 327 31.35 -6.71 8.72
C PHE A 327 30.29 -6.40 9.79
N PRO A 328 30.39 -5.23 10.47
CA PRO A 328 29.46 -4.86 11.53
C PRO A 328 28.09 -4.46 10.96
N LEU A 329 27.06 -5.28 11.21
CA LEU A 329 25.71 -5.04 10.67
C LEU A 329 25.08 -3.70 11.13
N ASP A 330 25.49 -3.16 12.28
CA ASP A 330 25.03 -1.85 12.75
C ASP A 330 25.55 -0.69 11.89
N GLN A 331 26.56 -0.94 11.04
CA GLN A 331 27.07 -0.02 10.01
C GLN A 331 26.39 -0.21 8.65
N PHE A 332 25.38 -1.09 8.52
CA PHE A 332 24.69 -1.31 7.23
C PHE A 332 24.12 -0.01 6.65
N ASN A 333 23.75 0.99 7.45
CA ASN A 333 23.30 2.28 6.94
C ASN A 333 24.35 3.03 6.08
N LYS A 334 25.65 2.77 6.28
CA LYS A 334 26.76 3.34 5.49
C LYS A 334 26.93 2.71 4.10
N VAL A 335 26.21 1.63 3.80
CA VAL A 335 26.35 0.96 2.49
C VAL A 335 25.58 1.67 1.38
N THR A 336 24.61 2.52 1.77
CA THR A 336 23.63 3.13 0.87
C THR A 336 24.25 4.09 -0.13
N ASP A 337 25.13 4.98 0.31
CA ASP A 337 25.79 5.96 -0.56
C ASP A 337 26.82 5.31 -1.50
N ALA A 338 27.56 4.31 -1.02
CA ALA A 338 28.44 3.47 -1.83
C ALA A 338 27.68 2.70 -2.91
N PHE A 339 26.55 2.07 -2.54
CA PHE A 339 25.67 1.41 -3.49
C PHE A 339 25.13 2.39 -4.54
N LEU A 340 24.63 3.56 -4.12
CA LEU A 340 24.13 4.59 -5.03
C LEU A 340 25.22 5.15 -5.95
N ALA A 341 26.45 5.30 -5.47
CA ALA A 341 27.59 5.72 -6.29
C ALA A 341 27.92 4.68 -7.36
N ALA A 342 27.88 3.38 -7.03
CA ALA A 342 28.05 2.31 -8.00
C ALA A 342 26.90 2.30 -9.03
N MET A 343 25.65 2.44 -8.58
CA MET A 343 24.47 2.55 -9.47
C MET A 343 24.61 3.73 -10.43
N LYS A 344 25.02 4.90 -9.94
CA LYS A 344 25.21 6.10 -10.77
C LYS A 344 26.19 5.89 -11.92
N LYS A 345 27.20 5.05 -11.71
CA LYS A 345 28.23 4.78 -12.72
C LYS A 345 27.81 3.71 -13.73
N HIS A 346 27.08 2.68 -13.31
CA HIS A 346 26.85 1.49 -14.15
C HIS A 346 25.39 1.16 -14.47
N ALA A 347 24.42 1.88 -13.89
CA ALA A 347 23.00 1.73 -14.18
C ALA A 347 22.42 2.88 -15.04
N GLY A 348 23.28 3.63 -15.74
CA GLY A 348 22.84 4.76 -16.58
C GLY A 348 22.56 6.06 -15.82
N GLY A 349 23.01 6.16 -14.57
CA GLY A 349 22.79 7.31 -13.67
C GLY A 349 21.90 6.96 -12.49
N VAL A 350 21.58 7.94 -11.65
CA VAL A 350 20.54 7.82 -10.62
C VAL A 350 19.76 9.13 -10.62
N THR A 351 18.46 9.08 -10.93
CA THR A 351 17.57 10.24 -10.81
C THR A 351 17.24 10.52 -9.35
N ASP A 352 16.78 11.74 -9.03
CA ASP A 352 16.38 12.08 -7.65
C ASP A 352 15.29 11.15 -7.09
N GLU A 353 14.34 10.72 -7.94
CA GLU A 353 13.29 9.76 -7.56
C GLU A 353 13.86 8.36 -7.28
N GLN A 354 14.80 7.89 -8.11
CA GLN A 354 15.47 6.60 -7.89
C GLN A 354 16.35 6.63 -6.63
N LYS A 355 17.08 7.73 -6.41
CA LYS A 355 17.93 7.93 -5.24
C LYS A 355 17.08 7.83 -3.97
N LYS A 356 16.03 8.65 -3.89
CA LYS A 356 15.12 8.67 -2.75
C LYS A 356 14.50 7.29 -2.50
N GLY A 357 14.05 6.59 -3.56
CA GLY A 357 13.46 5.26 -3.42
C GLY A 357 14.43 4.22 -2.86
N TRP A 358 15.70 4.24 -3.28
CA TRP A 358 16.73 3.34 -2.75
C TRP A 358 17.09 3.69 -1.30
N GLU A 359 17.21 4.97 -0.96
CA GLU A 359 17.46 5.43 0.42
C GLU A 359 16.35 4.93 1.37
N GLU A 360 15.08 5.13 1.00
CA GLU A 360 13.92 4.66 1.78
C GLU A 360 13.89 3.14 1.92
N LEU A 361 14.21 2.40 0.85
CA LEU A 361 14.23 0.94 0.86
C LEU A 361 15.31 0.38 1.80
N LEU A 362 16.51 0.96 1.75
CA LEU A 362 17.66 0.53 2.56
C LEU A 362 17.57 1.00 4.01
N GLU A 363 16.96 2.17 4.26
CA GLU A 363 16.61 2.60 5.61
C GLU A 363 15.62 1.63 6.26
N LYS A 364 14.59 1.18 5.52
CA LYS A 364 13.68 0.14 6.00
C LYS A 364 14.43 -1.16 6.29
N ALA A 365 15.31 -1.60 5.39
CA ALA A 365 16.11 -2.81 5.60
C ALA A 365 16.92 -2.74 6.91
N TYR A 366 17.59 -1.61 7.16
CA TYR A 366 18.33 -1.36 8.39
C TYR A 366 17.43 -1.43 9.63
N ALA A 367 16.30 -0.70 9.60
CA ALA A 367 15.35 -0.65 10.71
C ALA A 367 14.78 -2.03 11.05
N ASP A 368 14.43 -2.83 10.04
CA ASP A 368 13.91 -4.18 10.23
C ASP A 368 14.95 -5.11 10.83
N MET A 369 16.18 -5.14 10.31
CA MET A 369 17.26 -5.98 10.85
C MET A 369 17.54 -5.66 12.32
N LYS A 370 17.54 -4.36 12.68
CA LYS A 370 17.63 -3.90 14.06
C LYS A 370 16.45 -4.36 14.90
N SER A 371 15.21 -4.21 14.41
CA SER A 371 14.00 -4.64 15.13
C SER A 371 13.97 -6.14 15.42
N TRP A 372 14.64 -6.94 14.59
CA TRP A 372 14.76 -8.38 14.74
C TRP A 372 15.91 -8.80 15.68
N GLY A 373 16.63 -7.85 16.25
CA GLY A 373 17.77 -8.10 17.14
C GLY A 373 18.93 -8.78 16.44
N TRP A 374 19.16 -8.49 15.16
CA TRP A 374 20.36 -8.98 14.46
C TRP A 374 21.62 -8.22 14.88
N PHE A 375 21.45 -7.00 15.38
CA PHE A 375 22.45 -6.15 16.01
C PHE A 375 21.77 -5.14 16.95
#